data_AF-A0A2D6UC60-F1
#
_entry.id   AF-A0A2D6UC60-F1
#
_cell.length_a   1.000
_cell.length_b   1.000
_cell.length_c   1.000
_cell.angle_alpha   90.00
_cell.angle_beta   90.00
_cell.angle_gamma   90.00
#
_symmetry.space_group_name_H-M   'P 1'
#
loop_
_entity.id
_entity.type
_entity.pdbx_description
1 polymer ?
#
loop_
_entity_poly.entity_id
_entity_poly.type
_entity_poly.pdbx_seq_one_letter_code
_entity_poly.pdbx_strand_id
1 'polypeptide(L)'
;ILATDLAGIGGTVLPLDVSAVDSFAAVTDAADRAIAISGRVDIPLARIYLGQEVLCDVLDGCARVAEFLLDRAPVWLDDTLN
;
A
#
# COMPACT_ATOMS: atom_id res chain seq x y z
N ILE A 1 1.07 12.53 5.31
CA ILE A 1 -0.41 12.43 5.23
C ILE A 1 -0.80 11.06 4.67
N LEU A 2 -0.35 10.64 3.48
CA LEU A 2 -0.66 9.31 2.91
C LEU A 2 -0.34 8.12 3.83
N ALA A 3 0.84 8.09 4.45
CA ALA A 3 1.21 7.03 5.38
C ALA A 3 0.25 6.93 6.59
N THR A 4 -0.23 8.07 7.08
CA THR A 4 -1.18 8.14 8.20
C THR A 4 -2.58 7.70 7.76
N ASP A 5 -3.01 8.10 6.56
CA ASP A 5 -4.29 7.69 5.98
C ASP A 5 -4.34 6.17 5.78
N LEU A 6 -3.27 5.59 5.23
CA LEU A 6 -3.13 4.15 5.01
C LEU A 6 -3.05 3.35 6.32
N ALA A 7 -2.36 3.88 7.33
CA ALA A 7 -2.33 3.24 8.66
C ALA A 7 -3.74 3.12 9.28
N GLY A 8 -4.62 4.08 9.04
CA GLY A 8 -6.02 4.02 9.47
C GLY A 8 -6.85 2.96 8.73
N ILE A 9 -6.54 2.68 7.47
CA ILE A 9 -7.27 1.73 6.62
C ILE A 9 -6.83 0.28 6.91
N GLY A 10 -5.52 0.06 6.96
CA GLY A 10 -4.93 -1.25 7.26
C GLY A 10 -5.13 -1.69 8.71
N GLY A 11 -5.19 -0.73 9.64
CA GLY A 11 -5.40 -0.98 11.06
C GLY A 11 -4.35 -1.94 11.65
N THR A 12 -4.73 -2.71 12.67
CA THR A 12 -3.84 -3.70 13.29
C THR A 12 -3.77 -5.02 12.52
N VAL A 13 -4.71 -5.25 11.60
CA VAL A 13 -4.83 -6.52 10.83
C VAL A 13 -3.86 -6.55 9.66
N LEU A 14 -3.65 -5.41 9.00
CA LEU A 14 -2.71 -5.25 7.91
C LEU A 14 -1.74 -4.10 8.24
N PRO A 15 -0.62 -4.38 8.92
CA PRO A 15 0.37 -3.36 9.20
C PRO A 15 1.07 -2.96 7.88
N LEU A 16 0.95 -1.69 7.53
CA LEU A 16 1.50 -1.12 6.30
C LEU A 16 2.73 -0.26 6.60
N ASP A 17 3.76 -0.43 5.77
CA ASP A 17 4.89 0.48 5.65
C ASP A 17 4.79 1.24 4.33
N VAL A 18 5.09 2.55 4.40
CA VAL A 18 4.97 3.47 3.27
C VAL A 18 6.24 4.28 3.17
N SER A 19 6.91 4.16 2.03
CA SER A 19 8.09 4.95 1.70
C SER A 19 7.89 5.72 0.41
N ALA A 20 8.55 6.86 0.29
CA ALA A 20 8.56 7.67 -0.91
C ALA A 20 10.01 7.89 -1.36
N VAL A 21 10.24 7.80 -2.66
CA VAL A 21 11.54 7.96 -3.30
C VAL A 21 11.40 8.95 -4.44
N ASP A 22 12.25 9.98 -4.41
CA ASP A 22 12.47 10.86 -5.55
C ASP A 22 13.78 10.43 -6.22
N SER A 23 13.74 10.11 -7.51
CA SER A 23 14.89 9.72 -8.30
C SER A 23 15.15 10.72 -9.43
N PHE A 24 16.42 10.92 -9.77
CA PHE A 24 16.86 11.87 -10.79
C PHE A 24 17.81 11.16 -11.74
N ALA A 25 17.46 11.07 -13.03
CA ALA A 25 18.32 10.44 -14.04
C ALA A 25 19.58 11.28 -14.29
N ALA A 26 19.44 12.62 -14.32
CA ALA A 26 20.53 13.59 -14.23
C ALA A 26 20.20 14.71 -13.22
N VAL A 27 21.22 15.44 -12.74
CA VAL A 27 21.08 16.49 -11.70
C VAL A 27 20.11 17.62 -12.12
N THR A 28 19.95 17.83 -13.42
CA THR A 28 19.07 18.86 -13.99
C THR A 28 17.68 18.34 -14.35
N ASP A 29 17.44 17.03 -14.26
CA ASP A 29 16.15 16.44 -14.65
C ASP A 29 15.09 16.66 -13.58
N ALA A 30 13.83 16.57 -14.00
CA ALA A 30 12.72 16.52 -13.07
C ALA A 30 12.80 15.25 -12.21
N ALA A 31 12.32 15.35 -10.96
CA ALA A 31 12.25 14.21 -10.05
C ALA A 31 11.19 13.21 -10.52
N ASP A 32 11.61 11.96 -10.75
CA ASP A 32 10.69 10.83 -10.84
C ASP A 32 10.29 10.43 -9.43
N ARG A 33 8.99 10.51 -9.13
CA ARG A 33 8.44 10.28 -7.79
C ARG A 33 7.78 8.92 -7.71
N ALA A 34 8.27 8.07 -6.83
CA ALA A 34 7.73 6.74 -6.58
C ALA A 34 7.29 6.61 -5.12
N ILE A 35 6.19 5.90 -4.90
CA ILE A 35 5.71 5.53 -3.57
C ILE A 35 5.72 4.00 -3.50
N ALA A 36 6.38 3.45 -2.50
CA ALA A 36 6.37 2.02 -2.22
C ALA A 36 5.55 1.75 -0.96
N ILE A 37 4.58 0.84 -1.09
CA ILE A 37 3.67 0.43 -0.02
C ILE A 37 3.86 -1.07 0.17
N SER A 38 4.18 -1.49 1.39
CA SER A 38 4.35 -2.91 1.70
C SER A 38 3.59 -3.28 2.97
N GLY A 39 2.94 -4.44 2.96
CA GLY A 39 2.29 -5.03 4.12
C GLY A 39 2.90 -6.38 4.45
N ARG A 40 3.08 -6.67 5.74
CA ARG A 40 3.64 -7.96 6.19
C ARG A 40 2.81 -8.56 7.30
N VAL A 41 2.38 -9.80 7.12
CA VAL A 41 1.71 -10.60 8.15
C VAL A 41 2.48 -11.90 8.34
N ASP A 42 2.96 -12.13 9.56
CA ASP A 42 3.67 -13.36 9.90
C ASP A 42 2.66 -14.45 10.34
N ILE A 43 2.71 -15.60 9.68
CA ILE A 43 1.77 -16.71 9.91
C ILE A 43 2.56 -17.96 10.33
N PRO A 44 2.20 -18.63 11.43
CA PRO A 44 2.80 -19.91 11.80
C PRO A 44 2.51 -20.98 10.75
N LEU A 45 3.55 -21.61 10.21
CA LEU A 45 3.40 -22.67 9.21
C LEU A 45 2.50 -23.82 9.68
N ALA A 46 2.51 -24.13 10.98
CA ALA A 46 1.65 -25.16 11.56
C ALA A 46 0.15 -24.87 11.38
N ARG A 47 -0.28 -23.60 11.43
CA ARG A 47 -1.69 -23.21 11.23
C ARG A 47 -2.11 -23.34 9.77
N ILE A 48 -1.20 -23.05 8.84
CA ILE A 48 -1.40 -23.29 7.41
C ILE A 48 -1.53 -24.80 7.16
N TYR A 49 -0.61 -25.60 7.69
CA TYR A 49 -0.60 -27.06 7.52
C TYR A 49 -1.88 -27.73 8.03
N LEU A 50 -2.43 -27.25 9.16
CA LEU A 50 -3.67 -27.76 9.74
C LEU A 50 -4.94 -27.16 9.12
N GLY A 51 -4.83 -26.23 8.16
CA GLY A 51 -5.98 -25.55 7.55
C GLY A 51 -6.75 -24.65 8.53
N GLN A 52 -6.07 -24.14 9.56
CA GLN A 52 -6.68 -23.37 10.66
C GLN A 52 -6.52 -21.85 10.48
N GLU A 53 -5.76 -21.42 9.47
CA GLU A 53 -5.55 -20.00 9.20
C GLU A 53 -6.61 -19.47 8.23
N VAL A 54 -7.20 -18.32 8.57
CA VAL A 54 -8.19 -17.61 7.75
C VAL A 54 -7.63 -16.22 7.46
N LEU A 55 -7.26 -15.97 6.21
CA LEU A 55 -6.66 -14.70 5.78
C LEU A 55 -7.69 -13.71 5.23
N CYS A 56 -8.99 -14.01 5.34
CA CYS A 56 -10.05 -13.17 4.80
C CYS A 56 -9.93 -11.72 5.27
N ASP A 57 -9.77 -11.47 6.58
CA ASP A 57 -9.64 -10.11 7.11
C ASP A 57 -8.41 -9.36 6.56
N VAL A 58 -7.31 -10.08 6.32
CA VAL A 58 -6.08 -9.52 5.72
C VAL A 58 -6.33 -9.17 4.25
N LEU A 59 -6.94 -10.08 3.49
CA LEU A 59 -7.26 -9.88 2.07
C LEU A 59 -8.29 -8.76 1.88
N ASP A 60 -9.29 -8.68 2.74
CA ASP A 60 -10.28 -7.58 2.79
C ASP A 60 -9.60 -6.25 3.15
N GLY A 61 -8.58 -6.29 4.03
CA GLY A 61 -7.69 -5.15 4.28
C GLY A 61 -6.95 -4.71 3.03
N CYS A 62 -6.34 -5.64 2.28
CA CYS A 62 -5.64 -5.35 1.04
C CYS A 62 -6.57 -4.75 -0.02
N ALA A 63 -7.80 -5.27 -0.15
CA ALA A 63 -8.81 -4.74 -1.06
C ALA A 63 -9.17 -3.29 -0.74
N ARG A 64 -9.45 -2.98 0.53
CA ARG A 64 -9.74 -1.60 0.98
C ARG A 64 -8.59 -0.64 0.71
N VAL A 65 -7.35 -1.09 0.89
CA VAL A 65 -6.17 -0.28 0.56
C VAL A 65 -6.09 -0.02 -0.95
N ALA A 66 -6.29 -1.05 -1.78
CA ALA A 66 -6.27 -0.90 -3.23
C ALA A 66 -7.37 0.06 -3.72
N GLU A 67 -8.60 -0.08 -3.22
CA GLU A 67 -9.71 0.83 -3.52
C GLU A 67 -9.37 2.28 -3.17
N PHE A 68 -8.85 2.51 -1.96
CA PHE A 68 -8.43 3.85 -1.53
C PHE A 68 -7.36 4.45 -2.45
N LEU A 69 -6.39 3.65 -2.89
CA LEU A 69 -5.34 4.11 -3.80
C LEU A 69 -5.90 4.46 -5.18
N LEU A 70 -6.81 3.64 -5.70
CA LEU A 70 -7.48 3.89 -6.99
C LEU A 70 -8.35 5.15 -6.95
N ASP A 71 -9.09 5.38 -5.87
CA ASP A 71 -9.92 6.58 -5.68
C ASP A 71 -9.08 7.86 -5.68
N ARG A 72 -7.84 7.79 -5.19
CA ARG A 72 -6.93 8.94 -5.07
C ARG A 72 -5.99 9.10 -6.27
N ALA A 73 -5.85 8.05 -7.10
CA ALA A 73 -4.97 8.04 -8.26
C ALA A 73 -5.20 9.23 -9.23
N PRO A 74 -6.43 9.66 -9.55
CA PRO A 74 -6.66 10.80 -10.44
C PRO A 74 -6.03 12.11 -9.96
N VAL A 75 -5.99 12.32 -8.64
CA VAL A 75 -5.38 13.51 -8.02
C VAL A 75 -3.85 13.47 -8.11
N TRP A 76 -3.25 12.27 -8.11
CA TRP A 76 -1.80 12.10 -8.15
C TRP A 76 -1.24 12.03 -9.56
N LEU A 77 -1.99 11.43 -10.48
CA LEU A 77 -1.61 11.26 -11.88
C LEU A 77 -1.93 12.49 -12.73
N ASP A 78 -2.55 13.52 -12.12
CA ASP A 78 -2.96 14.75 -12.79
C ASP A 78 -3.78 14.46 -14.06
N ASP A 79 -4.73 13.51 -13.93
CA ASP A 79 -5.62 13.04 -15.01
C ASP A 79 -6.72 14.08 -15.32
N THR A 80 -6.36 15.37 -15.17
CA THR A 80 -7.10 16.54 -15.63
C THR A 80 -6.70 16.96 -17.05
N LEU A 81 -5.84 16.19 -17.72
CA LEU A 81 -5.53 16.29 -19.15
C LEU A 81 -6.57 15.56 -20.02
N ASN A 82 -7.85 15.92 -19.85
CA ASN A 82 -8.90 15.69 -20.84
C ASN A 82 -9.59 17.02 -21.16
#